data_AF-A0A934SWK1-F1
#
_entry.id   AF-A0A934SWK1-F1
#
_cell.length_a   1.000
_cell.length_b   1.000
_cell.length_c   1.000
_cell.angle_alpha   90.00
_cell.angle_beta   90.00
_cell.angle_gamma   90.00
#
_symmetry.space_group_name_H-M   'P 1'
#
loop_
_entity.id
_entity.type
_entity.pdbx_description
1 polymer ?
#
loop_
_entity_poly.entity_id
_entity_poly.type
_entity_poly.pdbx_seq_one_letter_code
_entity_poly.pdbx_strand_id
1 'polypeptide(L)'
;MKHPNAYLQSCCAGIVIAVSTMLVCSPSFAAGKAKSSGTDDSYQQQRADCLAGRTAEDQATCLREAGAARQAAQKGDLSNGSDYQRNAMQRCQPLPPDDRADCERRVRGEGSTSGSVGGGGIYRELRTTKPAPEDGKQ
;
A
#
# COMPACT_ATOMS: atom_id res chain seq x y z
N MET A 1 23.55 50.31 4.98
CA MET A 1 23.30 50.98 3.69
C MET A 1 21.80 51.24 3.60
N LYS A 2 21.42 52.49 3.40
CA LYS A 2 20.15 53.09 3.84
C LYS A 2 19.55 53.84 2.64
N HIS A 3 18.22 53.86 2.55
CA HIS A 3 17.35 54.73 1.71
C HIS A 3 17.07 54.25 0.25
N PRO A 4 16.02 54.78 -0.44
CA PRO A 4 14.73 54.10 -0.64
C PRO A 4 14.15 54.32 -2.07
N ASN A 5 12.90 53.89 -2.26
CA ASN A 5 11.80 54.38 -3.10
C ASN A 5 11.99 55.44 -4.24
N ALA A 6 11.19 55.24 -5.30
CA ALA A 6 10.59 56.20 -6.24
C ALA A 6 11.30 56.54 -7.57
N TYR A 7 10.66 56.12 -8.69
CA TYR A 7 10.46 56.87 -9.94
C TYR A 7 9.18 56.28 -10.57
N LEU A 8 7.98 56.83 -10.33
CA LEU A 8 7.36 57.98 -10.97
C LEU A 8 7.39 57.97 -12.52
N GLN A 9 6.16 57.97 -13.05
CA GLN A 9 5.71 58.79 -14.18
C GLN A 9 6.05 58.34 -15.61
N SER A 10 5.04 57.85 -16.33
CA SER A 10 4.82 58.30 -17.70
C SER A 10 3.33 58.49 -17.97
N CYS A 11 3.02 59.69 -18.46
CA CYS A 11 1.70 60.27 -18.65
C CYS A 11 1.12 59.87 -20.01
N CYS A 12 -0.20 59.74 -20.09
CA CYS A 12 -1.09 60.49 -21.00
C CYS A 12 -2.34 59.67 -21.38
N ALA A 13 -3.46 60.09 -20.79
CA ALA A 13 -4.81 60.26 -21.32
C ALA A 13 -5.26 59.46 -22.57
N GLY A 14 -6.40 58.77 -22.41
CA GLY A 14 -7.21 58.27 -23.52
C GLY A 14 -8.55 57.67 -23.08
N ILE A 15 -9.54 58.54 -22.83
CA ILE A 15 -11.00 58.45 -23.09
C ILE A 15 -11.75 57.10 -22.91
N VAL A 16 -12.82 57.20 -22.12
CA VAL A 16 -13.89 56.23 -21.79
C VAL A 16 -14.64 55.69 -23.01
N ILE A 17 -14.81 54.36 -23.10
CA ILE A 17 -16.02 53.71 -23.65
C ILE A 17 -16.34 52.47 -22.79
N ALA A 18 -17.51 52.49 -22.15
CA ALA A 18 -18.11 51.32 -21.54
C ALA A 18 -18.62 50.37 -22.62
N VAL A 19 -18.10 49.13 -22.65
CA VAL A 19 -18.74 48.00 -23.33
C VAL A 19 -18.69 46.80 -22.39
N SER A 20 -19.83 46.50 -21.80
CA SER A 20 -20.13 45.24 -21.13
C SER A 20 -19.89 44.08 -22.11
N THR A 21 -18.88 43.26 -21.85
CA THR A 21 -18.79 41.91 -22.41
C THR A 21 -18.93 40.94 -21.24
N MET A 22 -20.03 40.17 -21.29
CA MET A 22 -20.30 39.09 -20.35
C MET A 22 -19.10 38.15 -20.29
N LEU A 23 -18.46 38.10 -19.12
CA LEU A 23 -17.55 37.02 -18.77
C LEU A 23 -18.41 35.75 -18.63
N VAL A 24 -18.44 34.92 -19.67
CA VAL A 24 -18.95 33.56 -19.58
C VAL A 24 -18.09 32.81 -18.58
N CYS A 25 -18.64 32.60 -17.38
CA CYS A 25 -18.10 31.69 -16.40
C CYS A 25 -18.24 30.27 -16.97
N SER A 26 -17.19 29.79 -17.62
CA SER A 26 -17.06 28.36 -17.92
C SER A 26 -17.13 27.60 -16.58
N PRO A 27 -18.09 26.69 -16.36
CA PRO A 27 -17.95 25.74 -15.29
C PRO A 27 -16.76 24.85 -15.68
N SER A 28 -15.58 25.17 -15.17
CA SER A 28 -14.48 24.23 -15.09
C SER A 28 -14.99 23.05 -14.28
N PHE A 29 -15.52 22.03 -14.96
CA PHE A 29 -15.68 20.72 -14.38
C PHE A 29 -14.26 20.24 -14.11
N ALA A 30 -13.76 20.55 -12.91
CA ALA A 30 -12.70 19.79 -12.29
C ALA A 30 -13.25 18.37 -12.20
N ALA A 31 -12.88 17.52 -13.16
CA ALA A 31 -13.03 16.09 -13.05
C ALA A 31 -12.20 15.66 -11.83
N GLY A 32 -12.82 15.75 -10.65
CA GLY A 32 -12.31 15.14 -9.43
C GLY A 32 -12.04 13.69 -9.78
N LYS A 33 -10.78 13.28 -9.61
CA LYS A 33 -10.33 11.94 -9.95
C LYS A 33 -11.30 10.93 -9.34
N ALA A 34 -12.01 10.19 -10.19
CA ALA A 34 -12.75 9.00 -9.81
C ALA A 34 -11.73 7.93 -9.37
N LYS A 35 -11.20 8.07 -8.15
CA LYS A 35 -10.40 7.09 -7.44
C LYS A 35 -11.26 6.47 -6.32
N SER A 36 -12.57 6.37 -6.52
CA SER A 36 -13.51 5.81 -5.53
C SER A 36 -14.08 4.45 -5.93
N SER A 37 -14.11 4.11 -7.23
CA SER A 37 -14.77 2.88 -7.70
C SER A 37 -14.17 1.62 -7.08
N GLY A 38 -12.86 1.44 -7.17
CA GLY A 38 -12.21 0.23 -6.63
C GLY A 38 -12.29 0.09 -5.10
N THR A 39 -12.32 1.20 -4.35
CA THR A 39 -12.43 1.17 -2.88
C THR A 39 -13.83 0.75 -2.46
N ASP A 40 -14.86 1.34 -3.06
CA ASP A 40 -16.24 1.03 -2.71
C ASP A 40 -16.63 -0.38 -3.18
N ASP A 41 -16.13 -0.84 -4.32
CA ASP A 41 -16.34 -2.21 -4.81
C ASP A 41 -15.75 -3.26 -3.83
N SER A 42 -14.51 -3.05 -3.37
CA SER A 42 -13.86 -3.94 -2.41
C SER A 42 -14.60 -4.01 -1.07
N TYR A 43 -15.18 -2.88 -0.64
CA TYR A 43 -15.98 -2.80 0.57
C TYR A 43 -17.31 -3.54 0.44
N GLN A 44 -18.02 -3.39 -0.69
CA GLN A 44 -19.28 -4.12 -0.89
C GLN A 44 -19.06 -5.64 -0.95
N GLN A 45 -17.97 -6.08 -1.57
CA GLN A 45 -17.60 -7.49 -1.58
C GLN A 45 -17.34 -8.01 -0.16
N GLN A 46 -16.49 -7.34 0.63
CA GLN A 46 -16.23 -7.72 2.03
C GLN A 46 -17.50 -7.76 2.88
N ARG A 47 -18.39 -6.76 2.73
CA ARG A 47 -19.68 -6.77 3.42
C ARG A 47 -20.56 -7.96 3.04
N ALA A 48 -20.62 -8.30 1.76
CA ALA A 48 -21.40 -9.44 1.30
C ALA A 48 -20.87 -10.75 1.92
N ASP A 49 -19.54 -10.91 2.00
CA ASP A 49 -18.92 -12.06 2.65
C ASP A 49 -19.20 -12.10 4.16
N CYS A 50 -19.15 -10.95 4.85
CA CYS A 50 -19.54 -10.84 6.26
C CYS A 50 -21.00 -11.25 6.48
N LEU A 51 -21.93 -10.73 5.68
CA LEU A 51 -23.37 -11.02 5.81
C LEU A 51 -23.71 -12.47 5.43
N ALA A 52 -22.93 -13.08 4.53
CA ALA A 52 -23.08 -14.47 4.14
C ALA A 52 -22.39 -15.45 5.11
N GLY A 53 -21.72 -14.97 6.17
CA GLY A 53 -21.00 -15.80 7.13
C GLY A 53 -19.82 -16.55 6.50
N ARG A 54 -19.19 -16.00 5.46
CA ARG A 54 -18.07 -16.62 4.74
C ARG A 54 -16.70 -16.36 5.37
N THR A 55 -16.68 -15.66 6.49
CA THR A 55 -15.47 -15.33 7.24
C THR A 55 -15.38 -16.19 8.51
N ALA A 56 -14.17 -16.39 9.02
CA ALA A 56 -13.94 -17.14 10.26
C ALA A 56 -14.23 -16.31 11.53
N GLU A 57 -14.62 -15.04 11.37
CA GLU A 57 -14.77 -14.05 12.44
C GLU A 57 -16.25 -13.75 12.72
N ASP A 58 -16.55 -13.19 13.89
CA ASP A 58 -17.90 -12.73 14.21
C ASP A 58 -18.37 -11.67 13.19
N GLN A 59 -19.64 -11.73 12.78
CA GLN A 59 -20.20 -10.86 11.75
C GLN A 59 -20.05 -9.37 12.11
N ALA A 60 -20.26 -8.98 13.37
CA ALA A 60 -20.14 -7.59 13.79
C ALA A 60 -18.69 -7.11 13.75
N THR A 61 -17.74 -7.98 14.10
CA THR A 61 -16.30 -7.72 13.93
C THR A 61 -15.93 -7.58 12.46
N CYS A 62 -16.36 -8.50 11.61
CA CYS A 62 -16.12 -8.46 10.17
C CYS A 62 -16.61 -7.15 9.54
N LEU A 63 -17.83 -6.71 9.86
CA LEU A 63 -18.38 -5.45 9.35
C LEU A 63 -17.62 -4.22 9.86
N ARG A 64 -17.14 -4.26 11.10
CA ARG A 64 -16.30 -3.20 11.68
C ARG A 64 -14.96 -3.10 10.94
N GLU A 65 -14.31 -4.23 10.68
CA GLU A 65 -13.03 -4.29 9.98
C GLU A 65 -13.15 -3.86 8.52
N ALA A 66 -14.20 -4.29 7.82
CA ALA A 66 -14.49 -3.82 6.46
C ALA A 66 -14.68 -2.29 6.41
N GLY A 67 -15.35 -1.71 7.42
CA GLY A 67 -15.50 -0.26 7.56
C GLY A 67 -14.17 0.46 7.82
N ALA A 68 -13.33 -0.09 8.69
CA ALA A 68 -12.00 0.44 8.99
C ALA A 68 -11.09 0.39 7.74
N ALA A 69 -11.11 -0.72 7.00
CA ALA A 69 -10.37 -0.89 5.75
C ALA A 69 -10.80 0.14 4.70
N ARG A 70 -12.11 0.38 4.54
CA ARG A 70 -12.63 1.42 3.65
C ARG A 70 -12.15 2.81 4.05
N GLN A 71 -12.18 3.13 5.35
CA GLN A 71 -11.71 4.43 5.83
C GLN A 71 -10.21 4.62 5.58
N ALA A 72 -9.39 3.61 5.84
CA ALA A 72 -7.95 3.63 5.54
C ALA A 72 -7.70 3.79 4.03
N ALA A 73 -8.47 3.11 3.20
CA ALA A 73 -8.40 3.25 1.73
C ALA A 73 -8.71 4.68 1.27
N GLN A 74 -9.74 5.31 1.85
CA GLN A 74 -10.12 6.69 1.55
C GLN A 74 -9.05 7.70 1.97
N LYS A 75 -8.34 7.44 3.08
CA LYS A 75 -7.19 8.24 3.53
C LYS A 75 -5.92 8.00 2.70
N GLY A 76 -5.88 6.92 1.92
CA GLY A 76 -4.68 6.52 1.18
C GLY A 76 -3.64 5.80 2.05
N ASP A 77 -4.03 5.33 3.24
CA ASP A 77 -3.13 4.67 4.20
C ASP A 77 -2.89 3.19 3.87
N LEU A 78 -3.56 2.66 2.83
CA LEU A 78 -3.34 1.29 2.39
C LEU A 78 -2.05 1.20 1.57
N SER A 79 -1.06 0.51 2.13
CA SER A 79 0.07 0.00 1.37
C SER A 79 -0.33 -1.33 0.73
N ASN A 80 -0.19 -1.43 -0.59
CA ASN A 80 -0.09 -2.74 -1.21
C ASN A 80 1.20 -3.36 -0.68
N GLY A 81 1.13 -4.44 0.09
CA GLY A 81 2.28 -5.15 0.66
C GLY A 81 3.19 -5.73 -0.42
N SER A 82 3.80 -4.86 -1.23
CA SER A 82 4.12 -5.10 -2.63
C SER A 82 5.38 -5.91 -2.84
N ASP A 83 5.92 -6.50 -1.77
CA ASP A 83 7.20 -7.18 -1.83
C ASP A 83 7.27 -8.31 -0.81
N TYR A 84 6.24 -9.18 -0.82
CA TYR A 84 6.17 -10.36 0.05
C TYR A 84 7.46 -11.20 0.00
N GLN A 85 8.05 -11.36 -1.18
CA GLN A 85 9.29 -12.10 -1.36
C GLN A 85 10.47 -11.40 -0.69
N ARG A 86 10.63 -10.09 -0.93
CA ARG A 86 11.69 -9.30 -0.28
C ARG A 86 11.56 -9.35 1.24
N ASN A 87 10.36 -9.13 1.77
CA ASN A 87 10.09 -9.20 3.20
C ASN A 87 10.35 -10.60 3.75
N ALA A 88 10.08 -11.66 2.97
CA ALA A 88 10.39 -13.02 3.35
C ALA A 88 11.90 -13.28 3.43
N MET A 89 12.67 -12.79 2.46
CA MET A 89 14.13 -12.90 2.46
C MET A 89 14.76 -12.08 3.58
N GLN A 90 14.21 -10.91 3.92
CA GLN A 90 14.68 -10.09 5.04
C GLN A 90 14.64 -10.84 6.38
N ARG A 91 13.65 -11.73 6.58
CA ARG A 91 13.56 -12.55 7.79
C ARG A 91 14.72 -13.54 7.94
N CYS A 92 15.40 -13.92 6.86
CA CYS A 92 16.56 -14.82 6.90
C CYS A 92 17.87 -14.10 7.25
N GLN A 93 17.94 -12.78 7.07
CA GLN A 93 19.20 -12.02 7.20
C GLN A 93 19.88 -12.11 8.57
N PRO A 94 19.16 -12.12 9.72
CA PRO A 94 19.77 -12.18 11.05
C PRO A 94 20.35 -13.55 11.41
N LEU A 95 20.16 -14.59 10.58
CA LEU A 95 20.62 -15.95 10.88
C LEU A 95 22.13 -16.12 10.62
N PRO A 96 22.79 -17.07 11.31
CA PRO A 96 24.14 -17.51 10.98
C PRO A 96 24.27 -17.95 9.51
N PRO A 97 25.47 -17.93 8.90
CA PRO A 97 25.63 -18.19 7.47
C PRO A 97 25.00 -19.49 6.95
N ASP A 98 25.20 -20.61 7.66
CA ASP A 98 24.63 -21.91 7.30
C ASP A 98 23.10 -21.90 7.36
N ASP A 99 22.54 -21.39 8.47
CA ASP A 99 21.09 -21.35 8.68
C ASP A 99 20.40 -20.34 7.75
N ARG A 100 21.09 -19.24 7.42
CA ARG A 100 20.63 -18.25 6.44
C ARG A 100 20.50 -18.88 5.07
N ALA A 101 21.51 -19.62 4.61
CA ALA A 101 21.47 -20.30 3.33
C ALA A 101 20.26 -21.25 3.24
N ASP A 102 20.03 -22.07 4.27
CA ASP A 102 18.89 -22.98 4.31
C ASP A 102 17.54 -22.26 4.44
N CYS A 103 17.47 -21.15 5.19
CA CYS A 103 16.27 -20.30 5.27
C CYS A 103 15.90 -19.72 3.90
N GLU A 104 16.88 -19.16 3.18
CA GLU A 104 16.67 -18.56 1.87
C GLU A 104 16.20 -19.59 0.84
N ARG A 105 16.77 -20.80 0.85
CA ARG A 105 16.34 -21.92 0.01
C ARG A 105 14.88 -22.30 0.28
N ARG A 106 14.50 -22.42 1.56
CA ARG A 106 13.12 -22.69 1.98
C ARG A 106 12.16 -21.57 1.57
N VAL A 107 12.58 -20.31 1.67
CA VAL A 107 11.78 -19.14 1.24
C VAL A 107 11.63 -19.09 -0.29
N ARG A 108 12.65 -19.52 -1.05
CA ARG A 108 12.60 -19.68 -2.51
C ARG A 108 11.74 -20.86 -2.98
N GLY A 109 11.21 -21.65 -2.05
CA GLY A 109 10.29 -22.75 -2.34
C GLY A 109 10.95 -24.12 -2.50
N GLU A 110 12.22 -24.28 -2.13
CA GLU A 110 12.84 -25.60 -2.07
C GLU A 110 12.24 -26.45 -0.94
N GLY A 111 12.12 -27.76 -1.18
CA GLY A 111 11.56 -28.72 -0.24
C GLY A 111 10.05 -28.92 -0.42
N SER A 112 9.31 -29.01 0.69
CA SER A 112 7.87 -29.27 0.67
C SER A 112 7.07 -28.17 1.37
N THR A 113 5.86 -27.93 0.89
CA THR A 113 4.89 -26.99 1.49
C THR A 113 3.62 -27.74 1.86
N SER A 114 3.08 -27.47 3.05
CA SER A 114 1.85 -28.08 3.56
C SER A 114 1.03 -27.09 4.40
N GLY A 115 -0.24 -27.42 4.64
CA GLY A 115 -1.18 -26.53 5.35
C GLY A 115 -1.91 -25.55 4.43
N SER A 116 -2.66 -24.64 5.03
CA SER A 116 -3.46 -23.63 4.33
C SER A 116 -3.70 -22.42 5.23
N VAL A 117 -4.05 -21.28 4.63
CA VAL A 117 -4.38 -20.06 5.39
C VAL A 117 -5.59 -20.31 6.30
N GLY A 118 -6.65 -20.93 5.78
CA GLY A 118 -7.83 -21.29 6.58
C GLY A 118 -7.55 -22.35 7.65
N GLY A 119 -6.54 -23.20 7.44
CA GLY A 119 -6.09 -24.20 8.42
C GLY A 119 -5.11 -23.67 9.48
N GLY A 120 -4.85 -22.36 9.52
CA GLY A 120 -4.01 -21.71 10.53
C GLY A 120 -2.56 -21.49 10.14
N GLY A 121 -2.13 -21.88 8.94
CA GLY A 121 -0.78 -21.57 8.47
C GLY A 121 -0.28 -22.44 7.32
N ILE A 122 0.77 -21.93 6.66
CA ILE A 122 1.51 -22.64 5.63
C ILE A 122 2.89 -23.01 6.18
N TYR A 123 3.15 -24.30 6.30
CA TYR A 123 4.44 -24.85 6.69
C TYR A 123 5.32 -25.05 5.46
N ARG A 124 6.59 -24.63 5.59
CA ARG A 124 7.64 -24.89 4.59
C ARG A 124 8.73 -25.67 5.25
N GLU A 125 9.13 -26.77 4.65
CA GLU A 125 10.12 -27.69 5.21
C GLU A 125 11.23 -27.95 4.19
N LEU A 126 12.47 -27.82 4.66
CA LEU A 126 13.67 -28.16 3.92
C LEU A 126 14.53 -29.05 4.82
N ARG A 127 14.92 -30.22 4.30
CA ARG A 127 15.82 -31.15 4.98
C ARG A 127 17.17 -31.15 4.27
N THR A 128 18.22 -30.83 5.01
CA THR A 128 19.61 -30.88 4.55
C THR A 128 20.36 -31.90 5.40
N THR A 129 20.97 -32.90 4.77
CA THR A 129 21.84 -33.87 5.46
C THR A 129 23.22 -33.24 5.65
N LYS A 130 23.68 -33.12 6.90
CA LYS A 130 25.07 -32.73 7.20
C LYS A 130 25.91 -33.98 7.40
N PRO A 131 27.11 -34.09 6.81
CA PRO A 131 28.03 -35.18 7.12
C PRO A 131 28.39 -35.15 8.60
N ALA A 132 28.73 -36.31 9.16
CA ALA A 132 29.26 -36.38 10.51
C ALA A 132 30.56 -35.54 10.58
N PRO A 133 30.81 -34.79 11.66
CA PRO A 133 32.11 -34.17 11.85
C PRO A 133 33.18 -35.27 11.85
N GLU A 134 34.23 -35.09 11.06
CA GLU A 134 35.38 -36.00 11.04
C GLU A 134 36.03 -35.97 12.43
N ASP A 135 35.97 -37.08 13.16
CA ASP A 135 36.67 -37.26 14.44
C ASP A 135 38.19 -37.26 14.18
N GLY A 136 38.80 -36.08 14.12
CA GLY A 136 40.19 -36.04 13.65
C GLY A 136 40.92 -34.71 13.77
N LYS A 137 41.36 -34.42 15.01
CA LYS A 137 42.51 -33.55 15.36
C LYS A 137 42.20 -32.05 15.54
N GLN A 138 42.17 -31.67 16.83
CA GLN A 138 42.51 -30.33 17.32
C GLN A 138 43.98 -30.00 17.01
#